data_AF-A0A2D9C774-F1
#
_entry.id   AF-A0A2D9C774-F1
#
_cell.length_a   1.000
_cell.length_b   1.000
_cell.length_c   1.000
_cell.angle_alpha   90.00
_cell.angle_beta   90.00
_cell.angle_gamma   90.00
#
_symmetry.space_group_name_H-M   'P 1'
#
loop_
_entity.id
_entity.type
_entity.pdbx_description
1 polymer ?
#
loop_
_entity_poly.entity_id
_entity_poly.type
_entity_poly.pdbx_seq_one_letter_code
_entity_poly.pdbx_strand_id
1 'polypeptide(L)'
;MIDPVTAMSVAVNAFGTIKRMVSAGKEVEDTLSQIGRFYGAVSDLSEHRRRSDNPPLFKKIIAAKSVNEEAMETYARTKRTQQMERELRELLMFQYGPTGYQELVDLRRSIAAQREKTIYLQDRKRKALFWNSIQITGIAVLGYAIYMVISFILRQ
;
A
#
# COMPACT_ATOMS: atom_id res chain seq x y z
N MET A 1 -2.33 -8.82 -1.98
CA MET A 1 -1.00 -9.11 -2.57
C MET A 1 -1.22 -10.17 -3.64
N ILE A 2 -0.92 -9.81 -4.88
CA ILE A 2 -1.06 -10.66 -6.06
C ILE A 2 0.34 -11.21 -6.40
N ASP A 3 0.46 -12.46 -6.84
CA ASP A 3 1.76 -13.03 -7.23
C ASP A 3 2.45 -12.17 -8.30
N PRO A 4 3.79 -12.12 -8.35
CA PRO A 4 4.49 -11.13 -9.15
C PRO A 4 4.26 -11.32 -10.67
N VAL A 5 3.87 -12.52 -11.13
CA VAL A 5 3.52 -12.78 -12.54
C VAL A 5 2.17 -12.14 -12.85
N THR A 6 1.16 -12.37 -12.00
CA THR A 6 -0.16 -11.77 -12.14
C THR A 6 -0.11 -10.26 -11.94
N ALA A 7 0.73 -9.75 -11.04
CA ALA A 7 0.94 -8.31 -10.91
C ALA A 7 1.49 -7.70 -12.22
N MET A 8 2.43 -8.40 -12.87
CA MET A 8 2.96 -7.98 -14.16
C MET A 8 1.91 -8.04 -15.27
N SER A 9 1.07 -9.07 -15.31
CA SER A 9 0.02 -9.19 -16.32
C SER A 9 -1.06 -8.10 -16.14
N VAL A 10 -1.44 -7.80 -14.90
CA VAL A 10 -2.34 -6.68 -14.58
C VAL A 10 -1.74 -5.36 -15.04
N ALA A 11 -0.45 -5.12 -14.77
CA ALA A 11 0.23 -3.90 -15.24
C ALA A 11 0.21 -3.79 -16.77
N VAL A 12 0.56 -4.87 -17.49
CA VAL A 12 0.57 -4.88 -18.97
C VAL A 12 -0.84 -4.65 -19.54
N ASN A 13 -1.86 -5.28 -18.96
CA ASN A 13 -3.24 -5.13 -19.41
C ASN A 13 -3.79 -3.73 -19.16
N ALA A 14 -3.54 -3.19 -17.96
CA ALA A 14 -3.91 -1.82 -17.62
C ALA A 14 -3.23 -0.82 -18.56
N PHE A 15 -1.92 -1.00 -18.81
CA PHE A 15 -1.16 -0.16 -19.73
C PHE A 15 -1.70 -0.19 -21.16
N GLY A 16 -1.97 -1.39 -21.71
CA GLY A 16 -2.59 -1.53 -23.02
C GLY A 16 -3.97 -0.87 -23.11
N THR A 17 -4.73 -0.90 -22.01
CA THR A 17 -6.04 -0.22 -21.92
C THR A 17 -5.88 1.30 -21.90
N ILE A 18 -4.92 1.82 -21.13
CA ILE A 18 -4.61 3.26 -21.08
C ILE A 18 -4.24 3.78 -22.47
N LYS A 19 -3.37 3.09 -23.20
CA LYS A 19 -3.02 3.48 -24.58
C LYS A 19 -4.27 3.64 -25.45
N ARG A 20 -5.15 2.64 -25.44
CA ARG A 20 -6.39 2.67 -26.22
C ARG A 20 -7.32 3.80 -25.79
N MET A 21 -7.47 4.03 -24.49
CA MET A 21 -8.33 5.09 -23.96
C MET A 21 -7.80 6.48 -24.35
N VAL A 22 -6.48 6.71 -24.20
CA VAL A 22 -5.83 7.96 -24.60
C VAL A 22 -5.95 8.17 -26.10
N SER A 23 -5.64 7.17 -26.92
CA SER A 23 -5.78 7.27 -28.38
C SER A 23 -7.22 7.48 -28.85
N ALA A 24 -8.20 6.97 -28.11
CA ALA A 24 -9.63 7.14 -28.42
C ALA A 24 -10.21 8.46 -27.87
N GLY A 25 -9.41 9.30 -27.20
CA GLY A 25 -9.90 10.52 -26.57
C GLY A 25 -10.97 10.27 -25.50
N LYS A 26 -10.91 9.10 -24.83
CA LYS A 26 -11.87 8.71 -23.78
C LYS A 26 -11.78 9.64 -22.58
N GLU A 27 -12.85 9.65 -21.79
CA GLU A 27 -12.96 10.48 -20.59
C GLU A 27 -11.77 10.31 -19.65
N VAL A 28 -11.38 11.45 -19.07
CA VAL A 28 -10.22 11.58 -18.19
C VAL A 28 -10.34 10.66 -16.98
N GLU A 29 -11.55 10.56 -16.41
CA GLU A 29 -11.81 9.75 -15.20
C GLU A 29 -11.55 8.26 -15.41
N ASP A 30 -12.07 7.68 -16.50
CA ASP A 30 -11.84 6.27 -16.86
C ASP A 30 -10.36 5.97 -17.08
N THR A 31 -9.66 6.88 -17.74
CA THR A 31 -8.23 6.75 -18.03
C THR A 31 -7.41 6.82 -16.73
N LEU A 32 -7.73 7.78 -15.84
CA LEU A 32 -7.11 7.91 -14.52
C LEU A 32 -7.34 6.68 -13.64
N SER A 33 -8.52 6.06 -13.72
CA SER A 33 -8.84 4.81 -13.03
C SER A 33 -7.91 3.67 -13.46
N GLN A 34 -7.68 3.51 -14.77
CA GLN A 34 -6.74 2.51 -15.28
C GLN A 34 -5.29 2.83 -14.94
N ILE A 35 -4.90 4.11 -14.94
CA ILE A 35 -3.58 4.57 -14.47
C ILE A 35 -3.38 4.19 -13.00
N GLY A 36 -4.41 4.35 -12.16
CA GLY A 36 -4.40 3.90 -10.77
C GLY A 36 -4.16 2.39 -10.64
N ARG A 37 -4.85 1.58 -11.46
CA ARG A 37 -4.65 0.11 -11.50
C ARG A 37 -3.22 -0.27 -11.93
N PHE A 38 -2.70 0.39 -12.96
CA PHE A 38 -1.32 0.19 -13.43
C PHE A 38 -0.31 0.45 -12.31
N TYR A 39 -0.37 1.64 -11.69
CA TYR A 39 0.57 2.00 -10.63
C TYR A 39 0.39 1.17 -9.35
N GLY A 40 -0.83 0.70 -9.06
CA GLY A 40 -1.08 -0.26 -7.98
C GLY A 40 -0.33 -1.58 -8.23
N ALA A 41 -0.45 -2.14 -9.43
CA ALA A 41 0.25 -3.37 -9.81
C ALA A 41 1.78 -3.21 -9.82
N VAL A 42 2.29 -2.05 -10.24
CA VAL A 42 3.73 -1.73 -10.17
C VAL A 42 4.21 -1.63 -8.72
N SER A 43 3.42 -1.02 -7.83
CA SER A 43 3.71 -0.95 -6.40
C SER A 43 3.79 -2.35 -5.79
N ASP A 44 2.82 -3.21 -6.09
CA ASP A 44 2.81 -4.61 -5.63
C ASP A 44 4.07 -5.34 -6.10
N LEU A 45 4.46 -5.20 -7.37
CA LEU A 45 5.69 -5.79 -7.90
C LEU A 45 6.94 -5.29 -7.17
N SER A 46 6.99 -4.00 -6.84
CA SER A 46 8.10 -3.41 -6.09
C SER A 46 8.18 -3.94 -4.65
N GLU A 47 7.04 -4.17 -4.01
CA GLU A 47 6.96 -4.75 -2.67
C GLU A 47 7.40 -6.22 -2.68
N HIS A 48 6.98 -6.99 -3.69
CA HIS A 48 7.42 -8.36 -3.90
C HIS A 48 8.93 -8.45 -4.08
N ARG A 49 9.53 -7.55 -4.85
CA ARG A 49 10.99 -7.48 -5.00
C ARG A 49 11.69 -7.23 -3.66
N ARG A 50 11.22 -6.25 -2.87
CA ARG A 50 11.79 -5.97 -1.53
C ARG A 50 11.70 -7.19 -0.60
N ARG A 51 10.64 -7.99 -0.72
CA ARG A 51 10.46 -9.23 0.06
C ARG A 51 11.32 -10.39 -0.47
N SER A 52 11.62 -10.46 -1.76
CA SER A 52 12.58 -11.42 -2.34
C SER A 52 14.01 -11.08 -1.93
N ASP A 53 14.37 -9.79 -1.92
CA ASP A 53 15.71 -9.33 -1.53
C ASP A 53 15.99 -9.56 -0.04
N ASN A 54 14.93 -9.62 0.80
CA ASN A 54 15.04 -9.92 2.23
C ASN A 54 14.12 -11.09 2.64
N PRO A 55 14.45 -12.33 2.25
CA PRO A 55 13.61 -13.47 2.55
C PRO A 55 13.74 -13.85 4.04
N PRO A 56 12.64 -14.25 4.72
CA PRO A 56 12.70 -14.74 6.08
C PRO A 56 13.66 -15.93 6.17
N LEU A 57 14.39 -16.04 7.30
CA LEU A 57 15.55 -16.93 7.49
C LEU A 57 15.34 -18.38 7.02
N PHE A 58 14.11 -18.90 7.07
CA PHE A 58 13.77 -20.28 6.70
C PHE A 58 13.53 -20.51 5.19
N LYS A 59 13.33 -19.46 4.37
CA LYS A 59 13.11 -19.59 2.92
C LYS A 59 14.39 -19.71 2.08
N LYS A 60 15.56 -19.43 2.67
CA LYS A 60 16.85 -19.50 1.96
C LYS A 60 17.33 -20.93 1.65
N ILE A 61 16.77 -21.94 2.31
CA ILE A 61 17.27 -23.33 2.27
C ILE A 61 16.51 -24.19 1.22
N ILE A 62 15.33 -23.77 0.77
CA ILE A 62 14.41 -24.57 -0.08
C ILE A 62 14.20 -23.93 -1.47
N ALA A 63 15.06 -22.99 -1.88
CA ALA A 63 14.90 -22.31 -3.17
C ALA A 63 15.28 -23.25 -4.33
N ALA A 64 14.29 -23.90 -4.93
CA ALA A 64 14.42 -24.79 -6.09
C ALA A 64 14.75 -24.06 -7.41
N LYS A 65 14.72 -22.71 -7.43
CA LYS A 65 15.08 -21.88 -8.59
C LYS A 65 16.52 -21.40 -8.47
N SER A 66 17.25 -21.40 -9.59
CA SER A 66 18.60 -20.87 -9.65
C SER A 66 18.59 -19.36 -9.33
N VAL A 67 19.46 -18.93 -8.42
CA VAL A 67 19.61 -17.51 -8.02
C VAL A 67 19.79 -16.61 -9.25
N ASN A 68 20.51 -17.09 -10.27
CA ASN A 68 20.74 -16.35 -11.51
C ASN A 68 19.45 -16.20 -12.35
N GLU A 69 18.60 -17.22 -12.37
CA GLU A 69 17.33 -17.19 -13.12
C GLU A 69 16.34 -16.21 -12.49
N GLU A 70 16.21 -16.21 -11.15
CA GLU A 70 15.36 -15.27 -10.42
C GLU A 70 15.85 -13.82 -10.60
N ALA A 71 17.17 -13.60 -10.58
CA ALA A 71 17.76 -12.29 -10.82
C ALA A 71 17.45 -11.78 -12.24
N MET A 72 17.59 -12.62 -13.26
CA MET A 72 17.29 -12.27 -14.65
C MET A 72 15.80 -11.96 -14.86
N GLU A 73 14.91 -12.77 -14.28
CA GLU A 73 13.48 -12.57 -14.36
C GLU A 73 13.04 -11.26 -13.68
N THR A 74 13.60 -10.97 -12.51
CA THR A 74 13.36 -9.72 -11.78
C THR A 74 13.87 -8.51 -12.56
N TYR A 75 15.04 -8.63 -13.19
CA TYR A 75 15.60 -7.57 -14.02
C TYR A 75 14.75 -7.31 -15.27
N ALA A 76 14.34 -8.35 -15.99
CA ALA A 76 13.49 -8.25 -17.16
C ALA A 76 12.15 -7.55 -16.86
N ARG A 77 11.50 -7.95 -15.75
CA ARG A 77 10.26 -7.31 -15.28
C ARG A 77 10.49 -5.84 -14.94
N THR A 78 11.57 -5.53 -14.22
CA THR A 78 11.94 -4.15 -13.86
C THR A 78 12.11 -3.29 -15.11
N LYS A 79 12.86 -3.77 -16.12
CA LYS A 79 13.07 -3.05 -17.37
C LYS A 79 11.78 -2.83 -18.14
N ARG A 80 10.92 -3.84 -18.21
CA ARG A 80 9.61 -3.73 -18.86
C ARG A 80 8.71 -2.72 -18.16
N THR A 81 8.70 -2.69 -16.82
CA THR A 81 7.97 -1.68 -16.05
C THR A 81 8.50 -0.27 -16.30
N GLN A 82 9.82 -0.08 -16.29
CA GLN A 82 10.42 1.23 -16.60
C GLN A 82 10.06 1.72 -18.01
N GLN A 83 9.99 0.82 -18.98
CA GLN A 83 9.56 1.16 -20.34
C GLN A 83 8.09 1.61 -20.36
N MET A 84 7.19 0.88 -19.70
CA MET A 84 5.77 1.25 -19.62
C MET A 84 5.59 2.60 -18.90
N GLU A 85 6.35 2.89 -17.84
CA GLU A 85 6.28 4.18 -17.14
C GLU A 85 6.74 5.35 -18.00
N ARG A 86 7.82 5.18 -18.77
CA ARG A 86 8.32 6.20 -19.71
C ARG A 86 7.28 6.52 -20.78
N GLU A 87 6.75 5.49 -21.41
CA GLU A 87 5.73 5.66 -22.46
C GLU A 87 4.42 6.22 -21.88
N LEU A 88 4.03 5.82 -20.66
CA LEU A 88 2.86 6.40 -19.98
C LEU A 88 3.05 7.89 -19.71
N ARG A 89 4.26 8.30 -19.28
CA ARG A 89 4.58 9.72 -19.10
C ARG A 89 4.46 10.50 -20.40
N GLU A 90 5.00 9.97 -21.50
CA GLU A 90 4.91 10.60 -22.82
C GLU A 90 3.45 10.77 -23.27
N LEU A 91 2.63 9.71 -23.12
CA LEU A 91 1.19 9.76 -23.41
C LEU A 91 0.45 10.79 -22.57
N LEU A 92 0.76 10.87 -21.27
CA LEU A 92 0.16 11.85 -20.37
C LEU A 92 0.55 13.28 -20.72
N MET A 93 1.82 13.51 -21.06
CA MET A 93 2.30 14.82 -21.49
C MET A 93 1.67 15.26 -22.82
N PHE A 94 1.43 14.30 -23.72
CA PHE A 94 0.75 14.56 -24.99
C PHE A 94 -0.72 14.91 -24.80
N GLN A 95 -1.44 14.16 -23.95
CA GLN A 95 -2.90 14.33 -23.79
C GLN A 95 -3.29 15.46 -22.84
N TYR A 96 -2.56 15.66 -21.74
CA TYR A 96 -2.91 16.59 -20.66
C TYR A 96 -1.98 17.81 -20.60
N GLY A 97 -1.08 17.93 -21.57
CA GLY A 97 -0.09 19.00 -21.63
C GLY A 97 1.17 18.72 -20.80
N PRO A 98 2.16 19.63 -20.87
CA PRO A 98 3.51 19.40 -20.35
C PRO A 98 3.57 19.20 -18.83
N THR A 99 2.59 19.72 -18.07
CA THR A 99 2.50 19.61 -16.61
C THR A 99 1.62 18.45 -16.13
N GLY A 100 0.80 17.85 -16.99
CA GLY A 100 -0.21 16.87 -16.57
C GLY A 100 0.38 15.65 -15.85
N TYR A 101 1.56 15.19 -16.25
CA TYR A 101 2.28 14.13 -15.51
C TYR A 101 2.70 14.58 -14.11
N GLN A 102 3.23 15.80 -13.98
CA GLN A 102 3.71 16.34 -12.71
C GLN A 102 2.55 16.52 -11.72
N GLU A 103 1.44 17.07 -12.19
CA GLU A 103 0.21 17.22 -11.41
C GLU A 103 -0.30 15.87 -10.88
N LEU A 104 -0.29 14.84 -11.72
CA LEU A 104 -0.67 13.48 -11.32
C LEU A 104 0.27 12.91 -10.26
N VAL A 105 1.58 13.12 -10.40
CA VAL A 105 2.58 12.67 -9.41
C VAL A 105 2.39 13.40 -8.07
N ASP A 106 2.17 14.70 -8.11
CA ASP A 106 1.98 15.52 -6.91
C ASP A 106 0.68 15.17 -6.18
N LEU A 107 -0.41 14.94 -6.93
CA LEU A 107 -1.66 14.45 -6.38
C LEU A 107 -1.46 13.10 -5.69
N ARG A 108 -0.81 12.13 -6.34
CA ARG A 108 -0.53 10.82 -5.74
C ARG A 108 0.28 10.95 -4.44
N ARG A 109 1.28 11.83 -4.43
CA ARG A 109 2.11 12.10 -3.24
C ARG A 109 1.28 12.67 -2.10
N SER A 110 0.39 13.62 -2.38
CA SER A 110 -0.51 14.19 -1.37
C SER A 110 -1.46 13.14 -0.78
N ILE A 111 -2.02 12.26 -1.61
CA ILE A 111 -2.93 11.19 -1.15
C ILE A 111 -2.18 10.18 -0.28
N ALA A 112 -0.96 9.79 -0.65
CA ALA A 112 -0.11 8.93 0.15
C ALA A 112 0.15 9.55 1.54
N ALA A 113 0.56 10.82 1.57
CA ALA A 113 0.80 11.54 2.82
C ALA A 113 -0.47 11.66 3.69
N GLN A 114 -1.65 11.88 3.08
CA GLN A 114 -2.92 11.92 3.82
C GLN A 114 -3.29 10.55 4.42
N ARG A 115 -3.05 9.46 3.69
CA ARG A 115 -3.30 8.09 4.18
C ARG A 115 -2.39 7.75 5.36
N GLU A 116 -1.10 8.07 5.28
CA GLU A 116 -0.16 7.88 6.39
C GLU A 116 -0.60 8.65 7.64
N LYS A 117 -0.98 9.93 7.48
CA LYS A 117 -1.51 10.74 8.59
C LYS A 117 -2.77 10.11 9.19
N THR A 118 -3.68 9.61 8.35
CA THR A 118 -4.93 8.99 8.79
C THR A 118 -4.67 7.71 9.56
N ILE A 119 -3.79 6.84 9.06
CA ILE A 119 -3.38 5.60 9.76
C ILE A 119 -2.75 5.95 11.10
N TYR A 120 -1.83 6.92 11.13
CA TYR A 120 -1.19 7.38 12.36
C TYR A 120 -2.21 7.87 13.40
N LEU A 121 -3.21 8.66 12.97
CA LEU A 121 -4.27 9.15 13.83
C LEU A 121 -5.18 8.01 14.35
N GLN A 122 -5.49 7.03 13.50
CA GLN A 122 -6.28 5.86 13.89
C GLN A 122 -5.53 4.98 14.90
N ASP A 123 -4.23 4.75 14.69
CA ASP A 123 -3.40 4.01 15.64
C ASP A 123 -3.27 4.74 16.97
N ARG A 124 -3.15 6.07 16.94
CA ARG A 124 -3.15 6.88 18.17
C ARG A 124 -4.48 6.76 18.91
N LYS A 125 -5.61 6.79 18.20
CA LYS A 125 -6.95 6.57 18.80
C LYS A 125 -7.08 5.17 19.38
N ARG A 126 -6.64 4.11 18.68
CA ARG A 126 -6.67 2.74 19.18
C ARG A 126 -5.83 2.58 20.46
N LYS A 127 -4.60 3.12 20.46
CA LYS A 127 -3.73 3.11 21.64
C LYS A 127 -4.35 3.90 22.79
N ALA A 128 -4.89 5.08 22.52
CA ALA A 128 -5.55 5.90 23.54
C ALA A 128 -6.77 5.19 24.15
N LEU A 129 -7.61 4.55 23.34
CA LEU A 129 -8.75 3.78 23.83
C LEU A 129 -8.31 2.60 24.70
N PHE A 130 -7.27 1.86 24.28
CA PHE A 130 -6.73 0.75 25.05
C PHE A 130 -6.17 1.20 26.41
N TRP A 131 -5.38 2.27 26.44
CA TRP A 131 -4.86 2.84 27.69
C TRP A 131 -5.97 3.39 28.59
N ASN A 132 -6.94 4.11 28.01
CA ASN A 132 -8.09 4.62 28.76
C ASN A 132 -8.96 3.50 29.34
N SER A 133 -9.19 2.41 28.60
CA SER A 133 -9.95 1.26 29.11
C SER A 133 -9.26 0.59 30.28
N ILE A 134 -7.93 0.48 30.24
CA ILE A 134 -7.15 -0.08 31.35
C ILE A 134 -7.25 0.82 32.59
N GLN A 135 -7.13 2.14 32.41
CA GLN A 135 -7.22 3.10 33.52
C GLN A 135 -8.60 3.10 34.19
N ILE A 136 -9.68 3.14 33.41
CA ILE A 136 -11.05 3.11 33.94
C ILE A 136 -11.31 1.81 34.70
N THR A 137 -10.86 0.68 34.14
CA THR A 137 -10.99 -0.64 34.79
C THR A 137 -10.22 -0.67 36.11
N GLY A 138 -8.98 -0.14 36.14
CA GLY A 138 -8.18 -0.05 37.36
C GLY A 138 -8.84 0.77 38.46
N ILE A 139 -9.40 1.94 38.11
CA ILE A 139 -10.11 2.80 39.07
C ILE A 139 -11.38 2.12 39.59
N ALA A 140 -12.14 1.45 38.72
CA ALA A 140 -13.35 0.73 39.11
C ALA A 140 -13.06 -0.42 40.08
N VAL A 141 -11.99 -1.18 39.84
CA VAL A 141 -11.54 -2.27 40.73
C VAL A 141 -11.12 -1.73 42.09
N LEU A 142 -10.35 -0.64 42.13
CA LEU A 142 -9.93 0.00 43.38
C LEU A 142 -11.13 0.58 44.16
N GLY A 143 -12.06 1.24 43.47
CA GLY A 143 -13.29 1.76 44.08
C GLY A 143 -14.17 0.64 44.65
N TYR A 144 -14.29 -0.48 43.94
CA TYR A 144 -15.02 -1.65 44.42
C TYR A 144 -14.36 -2.29 45.64
N ALA A 145 -13.03 -2.38 45.67
CA ALA A 145 -12.30 -2.89 46.83
C ALA A 145 -12.52 -2.02 48.08
N ILE A 146 -12.48 -0.69 47.93
CA ILE A 146 -12.75 0.26 49.03
C ILE A 146 -14.20 0.11 49.53
N TYR A 147 -15.18 0.03 48.62
CA TYR A 147 -16.57 -0.20 48.97
C TYR A 147 -16.76 -1.51 49.75
N MET A 148 -16.12 -2.60 49.32
CA MET A 148 -16.20 -3.89 50.01
C MET A 148 -15.69 -3.78 51.46
N VAL A 149 -14.54 -3.13 51.67
CA VAL A 149 -13.95 -2.93 53.01
C VAL A 149 -14.87 -2.09 53.91
N ILE A 150 -15.40 -0.97 53.40
CA ILE A 150 -16.31 -0.10 54.16
C ILE A 150 -17.60 -0.86 54.52
N SER A 151 -18.17 -1.60 53.57
CA SER A 151 -19.39 -2.37 53.79
C SER A 151 -19.19 -3.49 54.82
N PHE A 152 -17.99 -4.09 54.89
CA PHE A 152 -17.66 -5.12 55.87
C PHE A 152 -17.56 -4.53 57.28
N ILE A 153 -16.95 -3.35 57.42
CA ILE A 153 -16.82 -2.65 58.71
C ILE A 153 -18.17 -2.17 59.24
N LEU A 154 -19.06 -1.67 58.37
CA LEU A 154 -20.41 -1.19 58.78
C LEU A 154 -21.38 -2.32 59.16
N ARG A 155 -21.08 -3.57 58.78
CA ARG A 155 -21.94 -4.74 59.02
C ARG A 155 -21.54 -5.53 60.26
N GLN A 156 -20.42 -5.16 60.89
CA GLN A 156 -19.86 -5.74 62.10
C GLN A 156 -20.24 -4.88 63.32
#